data_AF-A0A2Z3RWD5-F1
#
_entry.id   AF-A0A2Z3RWD5-F1
#
_cell.length_a   1.000
_cell.length_b   1.000
_cell.length_c   1.000
_cell.angle_alpha   90.00
_cell.angle_beta   90.00
_cell.angle_gamma   90.00
#
_symmetry.space_group_name_H-M   'P 1'
#
loop_
_entity.id
_entity.type
_entity.pdbx_description
1 polymer ?
#
loop_
_entity_poly.entity_id
_entity_poly.type
_entity_poly.pdbx_seq_one_letter_code
_entity_poly.pdbx_strand_id
1 'polypeptide(L)'
;MTKQAKAALTVFDDLGTSPLGARELAASQLTNDALVLLQTALSSTGVTQKQLAEILGIGESRVSQVVNGDGNLKLTTFARYMRALGYAVTFNVTPVERTSPELTRERRKPAITSSQRKVINP
;
A
#
# COMPACT_ATOMS: atom_id res chain seq x y z
N MET A 1 33.44 7.69 0.36
CA MET A 1 32.04 8.02 0.70
C MET A 1 31.86 9.52 0.52
N THR A 2 31.09 9.94 -0.47
CA THR A 2 30.93 11.34 -0.88
C THR A 2 30.14 12.15 0.14
N LYS A 3 30.54 13.41 0.35
CA LYS A 3 30.00 14.37 1.32
C LYS A 3 28.46 14.54 1.27
N GLN A 4 27.84 14.22 0.12
CA GLN A 4 26.38 14.21 -0.08
C GLN A 4 25.65 13.12 0.71
N ALA A 5 26.24 11.92 0.86
CA ALA A 5 25.59 10.83 1.59
C ALA A 5 25.47 11.12 3.10
N LYS A 6 26.46 11.84 3.66
CA LYS A 6 26.47 12.23 5.08
C LYS A 6 25.45 13.34 5.38
N ALA A 7 25.28 14.29 4.46
CA ALA A 7 24.31 15.38 4.59
C ALA A 7 22.86 14.89 4.51
N ALA A 8 22.56 13.94 3.61
CA ALA A 8 21.25 13.31 3.52
C ALA A 8 20.89 12.57 4.82
N LEU A 9 21.85 11.82 5.39
CA LEU A 9 21.66 11.07 6.64
C LEU A 9 21.28 11.99 7.82
N THR A 10 21.93 13.16 7.96
CA THR A 10 21.61 14.15 9.00
C THR A 10 20.21 14.77 8.86
N VAL A 11 19.70 14.96 7.63
CA VAL A 11 18.34 15.52 7.43
C VAL A 11 17.26 14.50 7.80
N PHE A 12 17.48 13.21 7.52
CA PHE A 12 16.58 12.14 7.94
C PHE A 12 16.57 11.95 9.47
N ASP A 13 17.74 12.07 10.13
CA ASP A 13 17.85 12.05 11.60
C ASP A 13 17.14 13.25 12.27
N ASP A 14 17.24 14.45 11.68
CA ASP A 14 16.53 15.65 12.19
C ASP A 14 15.01 15.60 11.99
N LEU A 15 14.51 14.91 10.96
CA LEU A 15 13.08 14.69 10.78
C LEU A 15 12.54 13.63 11.75
N GLY A 16 13.30 12.60 12.06
CA GLY A 16 12.91 11.56 13.03
C GLY A 16 12.86 12.04 14.49
N THR A 17 13.53 13.14 14.81
CA THR A 17 13.62 13.67 16.19
C THR A 17 12.45 14.58 16.59
N SER A 18 11.66 15.08 15.64
CA SER A 18 10.44 15.84 15.90
C SER A 18 9.17 14.98 15.75
N PRO A 19 8.17 15.09 16.64
CA PRO A 19 6.90 14.37 16.49
C PRO A 19 6.17 14.62 15.16
N LEU A 20 6.32 15.81 14.57
CA LEU A 20 5.77 16.11 13.26
C LEU A 20 6.58 15.41 12.15
N GLY A 21 7.90 15.54 12.18
CA GLY A 21 8.77 14.94 11.17
C GLY A 21 8.70 13.41 11.17
N ALA A 22 8.59 12.77 12.35
CA ALA A 22 8.41 11.33 12.48
C ALA A 22 7.12 10.83 11.81
N ARG A 23 6.02 11.60 11.90
CA ARG A 23 4.73 11.26 11.26
C ARG A 23 4.82 11.38 9.74
N GLU A 24 5.38 12.47 9.25
CA GLU A 24 5.54 12.70 7.80
C GLU A 24 6.52 11.69 7.19
N LEU A 25 7.58 11.35 7.90
CA LEU A 25 8.54 10.32 7.49
C LEU A 25 7.85 8.96 7.40
N ALA A 26 7.07 8.56 8.41
CA ALA A 26 6.33 7.29 8.40
C ALA A 26 5.32 7.21 7.24
N ALA A 27 4.60 8.31 6.97
CA ALA A 27 3.67 8.38 5.84
C ALA A 27 4.40 8.26 4.49
N SER A 28 5.54 8.95 4.35
CA SER A 28 6.36 8.93 3.14
C SER A 28 6.98 7.56 2.89
N GLN A 29 7.48 6.89 3.94
CA GLN A 29 8.04 5.54 3.87
C GLN A 29 7.01 4.53 3.36
N LEU A 30 5.85 4.44 4.00
CA LEU A 30 4.80 3.49 3.59
C LEU A 30 4.35 3.72 2.13
N THR A 31 4.24 4.99 1.76
CA THR A 31 3.88 5.40 0.40
C THR A 31 4.94 4.97 -0.61
N ASN A 32 6.21 5.19 -0.30
CA ASN A 32 7.32 4.79 -1.15
C ASN A 32 7.38 3.27 -1.30
N ASP A 33 7.25 2.53 -0.20
CA ASP A 33 7.22 1.07 -0.21
C ASP A 33 6.11 0.53 -1.11
N ALA A 34 4.90 1.09 -1.02
CA ALA A 34 3.78 0.71 -1.89
C ALA A 34 4.10 0.98 -3.37
N LEU A 35 4.73 2.12 -3.69
CA LEU A 35 5.09 2.46 -5.06
C LEU A 35 6.19 1.53 -5.61
N VAL A 36 7.21 1.26 -4.82
CA VAL A 36 8.29 0.31 -5.17
C VAL A 36 7.73 -1.09 -5.41
N LEU A 37 6.80 -1.55 -4.58
CA LEU A 37 6.13 -2.84 -4.77
C LEU A 37 5.30 -2.87 -6.05
N LEU A 38 4.58 -1.80 -6.38
CA LEU A 38 3.82 -1.70 -7.63
C LEU A 38 4.75 -1.74 -8.85
N GLN A 39 5.85 -0.98 -8.84
CA GLN A 39 6.84 -0.98 -9.92
C GLN A 39 7.50 -2.35 -10.08
N THR A 40 7.88 -2.97 -8.96
CA THR A 40 8.44 -4.33 -8.93
C THR A 40 7.44 -5.34 -9.49
N ALA A 41 6.16 -5.23 -9.13
CA ALA A 41 5.11 -6.10 -9.66
C ALA A 41 5.01 -5.97 -11.19
N LEU A 42 4.93 -4.74 -11.73
CA LEU A 42 4.90 -4.47 -13.17
C LEU A 42 6.11 -5.09 -13.90
N SER A 43 7.32 -4.90 -13.36
CA SER A 43 8.54 -5.48 -13.92
C SER A 43 8.52 -7.00 -13.87
N SER A 44 8.07 -7.60 -12.75
CA SER A 44 8.04 -9.05 -12.55
C SER A 44 7.03 -9.76 -13.46
N THR A 45 5.88 -9.12 -13.72
CA THR A 45 4.82 -9.69 -14.57
C THR A 45 5.01 -9.36 -16.05
N GLY A 46 5.94 -8.45 -16.39
CA GLY A 46 6.13 -7.95 -17.75
C GLY A 46 4.95 -7.10 -18.26
N VAL A 47 4.06 -6.66 -17.37
CA VAL A 47 2.87 -5.88 -17.74
C VAL A 47 3.27 -4.42 -17.89
N THR A 48 2.96 -3.84 -19.04
CA THR A 48 3.16 -2.40 -19.29
C THR A 48 2.08 -1.56 -18.64
N GLN A 49 2.32 -0.24 -18.45
CA GLN A 49 1.31 0.67 -17.92
C GLN A 49 0.05 0.73 -18.79
N LYS A 50 0.21 0.69 -20.12
CA LYS A 50 -0.89 0.62 -21.08
C LYS A 50 -1.74 -0.64 -20.88
N GLN A 51 -1.10 -1.81 -20.79
CA GLN A 51 -1.82 -3.08 -20.55
C GLN A 51 -2.51 -3.08 -19.19
N LEU A 52 -1.88 -2.54 -18.15
CA LEU A 52 -2.52 -2.39 -16.84
C LEU A 52 -3.76 -1.48 -16.92
N ALA A 53 -3.68 -0.38 -17.68
CA ALA A 53 -4.81 0.51 -17.92
C ALA A 53 -5.97 -0.23 -18.61
N GLU A 54 -5.67 -1.04 -19.62
CA GLU A 54 -6.63 -1.90 -20.33
C GLU A 54 -7.28 -2.93 -19.38
N ILE A 55 -6.49 -3.64 -18.57
CA ILE A 55 -6.99 -4.62 -17.58
C ILE A 55 -7.93 -3.95 -16.57
N LEU A 56 -7.60 -2.73 -16.15
CA LEU A 56 -8.37 -1.98 -15.16
C LEU A 56 -9.56 -1.21 -15.75
N GLY A 57 -9.67 -1.11 -17.08
CA GLY A 57 -10.68 -0.31 -17.76
C GLY A 57 -10.57 1.18 -17.47
N ILE A 58 -9.35 1.71 -17.33
CA ILE A 58 -9.08 3.14 -17.06
C ILE A 58 -8.10 3.71 -18.09
N GLY A 59 -7.95 5.05 -18.11
CA GLY A 59 -6.99 5.70 -19.02
C GLY A 59 -5.53 5.49 -18.59
N GLU A 60 -4.63 5.34 -19.57
CA GLU A 60 -3.17 5.20 -19.33
C GLU A 60 -2.59 6.37 -18.54
N SER A 61 -3.05 7.60 -18.80
CA SER A 61 -2.67 8.79 -18.03
C SER A 61 -2.92 8.61 -16.53
N ARG A 62 -4.01 7.93 -16.14
CA ARG A 62 -4.31 7.64 -14.73
C ARG A 62 -3.34 6.64 -14.12
N VAL A 63 -2.89 5.66 -14.91
CA VAL A 63 -1.87 4.70 -14.48
C VAL A 63 -0.52 5.39 -14.34
N SER A 64 -0.11 6.21 -15.32
CA SER A 64 1.15 6.97 -15.27
C SER A 64 1.20 7.92 -14.09
N GLN A 65 0.12 8.65 -13.79
CA GLN A 65 0.03 9.48 -12.58
C GLN A 65 0.20 8.69 -11.29
N VAL A 66 -0.23 7.43 -11.25
CA VAL A 66 -0.08 6.59 -10.05
C VAL A 66 1.33 6.04 -9.94
N VAL A 67 1.92 5.60 -11.05
CA VAL A 67 3.24 4.95 -11.08
C VAL A 67 4.39 5.96 -11.01
N ASN A 68 4.18 7.17 -11.52
CA ASN A 68 5.20 8.22 -11.65
C ASN A 68 4.85 9.50 -10.86
N GLY A 69 3.73 9.53 -10.14
CA GLY A 69 3.24 10.72 -9.46
C GLY A 69 4.02 11.12 -8.22
N ASP A 70 3.53 12.16 -7.56
CA ASP A 70 4.11 12.81 -6.37
C ASP A 70 4.01 12.00 -5.06
N GLY A 71 3.57 10.74 -5.15
CA GLY A 71 3.43 9.87 -3.99
C GLY A 71 2.04 9.90 -3.34
N ASN A 72 1.04 10.64 -3.81
CA ASN A 72 -0.29 10.55 -3.19
C ASN A 72 -1.10 9.29 -3.63
N LEU A 73 -0.54 8.11 -3.38
CA LEU A 73 -1.13 6.82 -3.74
C LEU A 73 -2.17 6.39 -2.70
N LYS A 74 -3.45 6.41 -3.09
CA LYS A 74 -4.52 5.82 -2.27
C LYS A 74 -4.31 4.31 -2.14
N LEU A 75 -4.38 3.78 -0.92
CA LEU A 75 -4.28 2.33 -0.64
C LEU A 75 -5.30 1.50 -1.45
N THR A 76 -6.50 2.04 -1.71
CA THR A 76 -7.51 1.38 -2.54
C THR A 76 -7.06 1.25 -4.00
N THR A 77 -6.39 2.25 -4.55
CA THR A 77 -5.80 2.20 -5.89
C THR A 77 -4.68 1.17 -5.93
N PHE A 78 -3.76 1.21 -4.95
CA PHE A 78 -2.68 0.23 -4.83
C PHE A 78 -3.24 -1.20 -4.80
N ALA A 79 -4.21 -1.48 -3.93
CA ALA A 79 -4.82 -2.80 -3.82
C ALA A 79 -5.49 -3.27 -5.13
N ARG A 80 -6.19 -2.37 -5.84
CA ARG A 80 -6.80 -2.69 -7.14
C ARG A 80 -5.75 -3.03 -8.20
N TYR A 81 -4.66 -2.27 -8.25
CA TYR A 81 -3.59 -2.48 -9.22
C TYR A 81 -2.85 -3.79 -8.92
N MET A 82 -2.48 -4.02 -7.66
CA MET A 82 -1.88 -5.29 -7.23
C MET A 82 -2.79 -6.47 -7.54
N ARG A 83 -4.11 -6.34 -7.34
CA ARG A 83 -5.06 -7.40 -7.68
C ARG A 83 -5.12 -7.69 -9.18
N ALA A 84 -5.10 -6.65 -10.01
CA ALA A 84 -5.04 -6.80 -11.47
C ALA A 84 -3.74 -7.49 -11.93
N LEU A 85 -2.65 -7.31 -11.18
CA LEU A 85 -1.37 -7.97 -11.41
C LEU A 85 -1.25 -9.36 -10.74
N GLY A 86 -2.32 -9.88 -10.13
CA GLY A 86 -2.35 -11.22 -9.53
C GLY A 86 -1.91 -11.31 -8.06
N TYR A 87 -1.68 -10.18 -7.39
CA TYR A 87 -1.23 -10.12 -6.01
C TYR A 87 -2.38 -9.83 -5.03
N ALA A 88 -2.23 -10.31 -3.79
CA ALA A 88 -3.05 -9.90 -2.66
C ALA A 88 -2.24 -8.96 -1.75
N VAL A 89 -2.89 -7.93 -1.21
CA VAL A 89 -2.24 -6.94 -0.35
C VAL A 89 -2.69 -7.13 1.10
N THR A 90 -1.72 -7.21 2.02
CA THR A 90 -1.92 -7.23 3.46
C THR A 90 -0.94 -6.27 4.13
N PHE A 91 -1.33 -5.70 5.28
CA PHE A 91 -0.51 -4.74 6.03
C PHE A 91 -0.44 -5.14 7.50
N ASN A 92 0.75 -5.12 8.08
CA ASN A 92 0.91 -5.29 9.52
C ASN A 92 1.35 -3.96 10.11
N VAL A 93 0.81 -3.63 11.28
CA VAL A 93 1.16 -2.42 12.01
C VAL A 93 1.72 -2.88 13.35
N THR A 94 2.96 -2.50 13.63
CA THR A 94 3.66 -2.88 14.85
C THR A 94 3.81 -1.66 15.76
N PRO A 95 3.71 -1.83 17.09
CA PRO A 95 4.03 -0.79 18.05
C PRO A 95 5.44 -0.23 17.83
N VAL A 96 5.54 1.09 17.71
CA VAL A 96 6.84 1.79 17.77
C VAL A 96 7.19 2.11 19.23
N GLU A 97 6.17 2.37 20.05
CA GLU A 97 6.30 2.61 21.49
C GLU A 97 6.07 1.32 22.28
N ARG A 98 6.90 1.06 23.30
CA ARG A 98 6.77 -0.15 24.15
C ARG A 98 5.45 -0.22 24.91
N THR A 99 4.79 0.92 25.13
CA THR A 99 3.51 1.02 25.84
C THR A 99 2.30 0.80 24.94
N SER A 100 2.48 0.81 23.62
CA SER A 100 1.39 0.58 22.67
C SER A 100 1.10 -0.91 22.52
N PRO A 101 -0.17 -1.35 22.59
CA PRO A 101 -0.52 -2.75 22.41
C PRO A 101 -0.35 -3.18 20.94
N GLU A 102 -0.04 -4.46 20.73
CA GLU A 102 -0.05 -5.07 19.40
C GLU A 102 -1.44 -5.01 18.76
N LEU A 103 -1.51 -4.69 17.47
CA LEU A 103 -2.76 -4.67 16.72
C LEU A 103 -3.05 -6.05 16.13
N THR A 104 -4.03 -6.76 16.67
CA THR A 104 -4.48 -8.05 16.11
C THR A 104 -5.59 -7.85 15.08
N ARG A 105 -5.47 -8.55 13.96
CA ARG A 105 -6.52 -8.68 12.94
C ARG A 105 -7.51 -9.78 13.39
N GLU A 106 -8.11 -9.69 14.57
CA GLU A 106 -9.20 -10.61 14.89
C GLU A 106 -10.28 -10.43 13.81
N ARG A 107 -10.47 -11.48 13.00
CA ARG A 107 -11.48 -11.49 11.93
C ARG A 107 -12.80 -11.08 12.58
N ARG A 108 -13.44 -10.01 12.09
CA ARG A 108 -14.89 -9.88 12.24
C ARG A 108 -15.46 -11.23 11.81
N LYS A 109 -16.05 -11.98 12.75
CA LYS A 109 -16.81 -13.19 12.41
C LYS A 109 -17.74 -12.76 11.26
N PRO A 110 -17.72 -13.42 10.08
CA PRO A 110 -18.71 -13.12 9.08
C PRO A 110 -20.06 -13.26 9.77
N ALA A 111 -20.86 -12.20 9.76
CA ALA A 111 -22.24 -12.29 10.17
C ALA A 111 -22.78 -13.46 9.36
N ILE A 112 -23.14 -14.54 10.06
CA ILE A 112 -23.72 -15.73 9.47
C ILE A 112 -24.88 -15.21 8.65
N THR A 113 -24.75 -15.18 7.33
CA THR A 113 -25.88 -14.96 6.45
C THR A 113 -26.78 -16.15 6.71
N SER A 114 -27.77 -15.92 7.57
CA SER A 114 -28.93 -16.78 7.77
C SER A 114 -29.73 -16.79 6.47
N SER A 115 -29.18 -17.46 5.45
CA SER A 115 -30.02 -18.02 4.41
C SER A 115 -30.47 -19.38 4.94
N GLN A 116 -31.40 -19.34 5.89
CA GLN A 116 -32.34 -20.44 6.04
C GLN A 116 -33.12 -20.50 4.72
N ARG A 117 -32.59 -21.24 3.74
CA ARG A 117 -33.46 -21.87 2.75
C ARG A 117 -34.26 -22.91 3.51
N LYS A 118 -35.42 -22.49 4.01
CA LYS A 118 -36.53 -23.36 4.34
C LYS A 118 -36.89 -24.08 3.04
N VAL A 119 -36.27 -25.23 2.80
CA VAL A 119 -36.75 -26.18 1.79
C VAL A 119 -38.01 -26.79 2.39
N ILE A 120 -39.13 -26.14 2.11
CA ILE A 120 -40.44 -26.77 2.23
C ILE A 120 -40.52 -27.67 1.01
N ASN A 121 -40.47 -28.98 1.22
CA ASN A 121 -40.89 -29.94 0.21
C ASN A 121 -42.21 -30.60 0.68
N PRO A 122 -43.07 -30.97 -0.28
CA PRO A 122 -44.51 -31.21 -0.07
C PRO A 122 -44.84 -32.45 0.74
#